data_AF-A0A7C7AI46-F1
#
_entry.id   AF-A0A7C7AI46-F1
#
_cell.length_a   1.000
_cell.length_b   1.000
_cell.length_c   1.000
_cell.angle_alpha   90.00
_cell.angle_beta   90.00
_cell.angle_gamma   90.00
#
_symmetry.space_group_name_H-M   'P 1'
#
loop_
_entity.id
_entity.type
_entity.pdbx_description
1 polymer ?
#
loop_
_entity_poly.entity_id
_entity_poly.type
_entity_poly.pdbx_seq_one_letter_code
_entity_poly.pdbx_strand_id
1 'polypeptide(L)'
;ADVVQYIRPEIIGLVLGAFLFALKNKEFKSRGGSSPFTRFVLGIVMMIGALIFLGCPLRMILRIAGGDLNALLGLAGFVSGIYVGVLFLNKGFSLKRSYNISKIEGYIFPALNVGVLLLLLLAPAFIFFSEKGPGSMHAPLWLSLAGGLIVGALAQKTRMCTAGGTRDLILFKDTYLLSGFIAILVFALLGNLAFGFFKIGFADQPVAHTDGLWNFLGMVLVGWAAVLLGGCPLRQLILSAEGNTDSVITVMGLLVGAALAHNFGLASSAAGVTSNGKIAALICFVFLGLVSYLNSEDLVKKGNVSLTKANAE
;
A
#
# COMPACT_ATOMS: atom_id res chain seq x y z
N ALA A 1 -15.36 4.27 -17.23
CA ALA A 1 -14.14 3.56 -16.78
C ALA A 1 -12.98 3.74 -17.78
N ASP A 2 -13.04 4.79 -18.63
CA ASP A 2 -12.23 4.90 -19.86
C ASP A 2 -10.90 5.66 -19.69
N VAL A 3 -10.52 6.00 -18.45
CA VAL A 3 -9.47 7.01 -18.18
C VAL A 3 -8.18 6.43 -17.59
N VAL A 4 -8.19 5.14 -17.18
CA VAL A 4 -7.06 4.52 -16.46
C VAL A 4 -6.78 3.06 -16.90
N GLN A 5 -7.12 2.70 -18.13
CA GLN A 5 -6.85 1.35 -18.64
C GLN A 5 -5.44 1.30 -19.25
N TYR A 6 -4.48 0.85 -18.45
CA TYR A 6 -3.11 0.57 -18.89
C TYR A 6 -2.50 -0.49 -17.98
N ILE A 7 -2.03 -1.59 -18.58
CA ILE A 7 -1.20 -2.55 -17.85
C ILE A 7 0.14 -1.86 -17.61
N ARG A 8 0.38 -1.44 -16.36
CA ARG A 8 1.60 -0.73 -15.96
C ARG A 8 2.79 -1.69 -15.90
N PRO A 9 3.71 -1.67 -16.88
CA PRO A 9 4.87 -2.57 -16.90
C PRO A 9 5.83 -2.31 -15.74
N GLU A 10 5.77 -1.14 -15.10
CA GLU A 10 6.54 -0.82 -13.90
C GLU A 10 6.16 -1.75 -12.75
N ILE A 11 4.87 -2.05 -12.56
CA ILE A 11 4.38 -2.91 -11.47
C ILE A 11 4.85 -4.36 -11.69
N ILE A 12 4.78 -4.82 -12.94
CA ILE A 12 5.29 -6.14 -13.33
C ILE A 12 6.81 -6.21 -13.09
N GLY A 13 7.53 -5.16 -13.52
CA GLY A 13 8.96 -5.02 -13.26
C GLY A 13 9.31 -5.08 -11.78
N LEU A 14 8.55 -4.38 -10.91
CA LEU A 14 8.75 -4.41 -9.46
C LEU A 14 8.65 -5.84 -8.91
N VAL A 15 7.63 -6.59 -9.33
CA VAL A 15 7.41 -7.98 -8.90
C VAL A 15 8.53 -8.88 -9.40
N LEU A 16 8.85 -8.85 -10.70
CA LEU A 16 9.86 -9.71 -11.29
C LEU A 16 11.27 -9.39 -10.75
N GLY A 17 11.57 -8.10 -10.54
CA GLY A 17 12.85 -7.65 -10.00
C GLY A 17 13.05 -8.14 -8.57
N ALA A 18 12.01 -8.01 -7.73
CA ALA A 18 12.01 -8.54 -6.38
C ALA A 18 12.14 -10.07 -6.36
N PHE A 19 11.40 -10.77 -7.24
CA PHE A 19 11.45 -12.23 -7.34
C PHE A 19 12.84 -12.74 -7.75
N LEU A 20 13.42 -12.20 -8.82
CA LEU A 20 14.76 -12.59 -9.30
C LEU A 20 15.83 -12.34 -8.23
N PHE A 21 15.73 -11.21 -7.53
CA PHE A 21 16.69 -10.88 -6.49
C PHE A 21 16.51 -11.75 -5.23
N ALA A 22 15.28 -12.08 -4.84
CA ALA A 22 14.98 -13.01 -3.76
C ALA A 22 15.48 -14.44 -4.05
N LEU A 23 15.39 -14.90 -5.30
CA LEU A 23 15.98 -16.17 -5.74
C LEU A 23 17.51 -16.13 -5.65
N LYS A 24 18.14 -15.07 -6.18
CA LYS A 24 19.59 -14.89 -6.16
C LYS A 24 20.16 -14.95 -4.74
N ASN A 25 19.48 -14.31 -3.79
CA ASN A 25 19.92 -14.28 -2.38
C ASN A 25 19.41 -15.46 -1.54
N LYS A 26 18.69 -16.42 -2.14
CA LYS A 26 18.09 -17.57 -1.44
C LYS A 26 17.13 -17.16 -0.31
N GLU A 27 16.48 -16.01 -0.45
CA GLU A 27 15.50 -15.49 0.51
C GLU A 27 14.06 -15.88 0.15
N PHE A 28 13.83 -16.40 -1.06
CA PHE A 28 12.51 -16.86 -1.51
C PHE A 28 11.98 -18.02 -0.66
N LYS A 29 10.80 -17.84 -0.06
CA LYS A 29 10.17 -18.85 0.83
C LYS A 29 8.65 -18.83 0.67
N SER A 30 8.11 -19.94 0.19
CA SER A 30 6.65 -20.15 0.07
C SER A 30 6.00 -20.29 1.45
N ARG A 31 5.29 -19.24 1.87
CA ARG A 31 4.61 -19.16 3.18
C ARG A 31 3.20 -18.61 3.03
N GLY A 32 2.28 -19.03 3.89
CA GLY A 32 0.90 -18.57 3.85
C GLY A 32 -0.04 -19.22 4.86
N GLY A 33 -1.33 -18.94 4.66
CA GLY A 33 -2.45 -19.57 5.37
C GLY A 33 -2.88 -18.84 6.63
N SER A 34 -2.38 -17.62 6.85
CA SER A 34 -2.78 -16.84 8.00
C SER A 34 -3.98 -15.96 7.63
N SER A 35 -5.10 -16.13 8.34
CA SER A 35 -6.38 -15.40 8.20
C SER A 35 -6.61 -14.73 6.82
N PRO A 36 -6.73 -15.51 5.73
CA PRO A 36 -6.60 -14.97 4.36
C PRO A 36 -7.69 -13.95 4.03
N PHE A 37 -8.94 -14.24 4.39
CA PHE A 37 -10.05 -13.34 4.09
C PHE A 37 -9.92 -12.00 4.84
N THR A 38 -9.48 -12.00 6.10
CA THR A 38 -9.23 -10.76 6.84
C THR A 38 -8.16 -9.92 6.14
N ARG A 39 -7.08 -10.54 5.66
CA ARG A 39 -6.02 -9.85 4.90
C ARG A 39 -6.53 -9.27 3.59
N PHE A 40 -7.38 -10.00 2.88
CA PHE A 40 -8.04 -9.53 1.66
C PHE A 40 -8.86 -8.25 1.93
N VAL A 41 -9.74 -8.27 2.94
CA VAL A 41 -10.57 -7.10 3.26
C VAL A 41 -9.74 -5.93 3.80
N LEU A 42 -8.70 -6.19 4.61
CA LEU A 42 -7.74 -5.17 5.03
C LEU A 42 -7.00 -4.55 3.83
N GLY A 43 -6.69 -5.33 2.80
CA GLY A 43 -6.16 -4.84 1.53
C GLY A 43 -7.13 -3.90 0.82
N ILE A 44 -8.42 -4.23 0.76
CA ILE A 44 -9.47 -3.36 0.20
C ILE A 44 -9.50 -2.02 0.96
N VAL A 45 -9.55 -2.07 2.29
CA VAL A 45 -9.57 -0.88 3.15
C VAL A 45 -8.35 0.00 2.92
N MET A 46 -7.16 -0.62 2.85
CA MET A 46 -5.91 0.09 2.57
C MET A 46 -5.94 0.78 1.20
N MET A 47 -6.51 0.16 0.17
CA MET A 47 -6.65 0.79 -1.15
C MET A 47 -7.66 1.94 -1.15
N ILE A 48 -8.80 1.78 -0.48
CA ILE A 48 -9.81 2.85 -0.37
C ILE A 48 -9.18 4.09 0.28
N GLY A 49 -8.47 3.93 1.40
CA GLY A 49 -7.75 5.04 2.04
C GLY A 49 -6.71 5.69 1.13
N ALA A 50 -5.95 4.89 0.38
CA ALA A 50 -4.97 5.38 -0.58
C ALA A 50 -5.60 6.17 -1.73
N LEU A 51 -6.78 5.77 -2.21
CA LEU A 51 -7.50 6.45 -3.29
C LEU A 51 -8.27 7.68 -2.81
N ILE A 52 -8.64 7.74 -1.53
CA ILE A 52 -9.13 8.98 -0.92
C ILE A 52 -8.01 10.03 -0.89
N PHE A 53 -6.78 9.65 -0.53
CA PHE A 53 -5.61 10.54 -0.57
C PHE A 53 -5.03 10.77 -1.99
N LEU A 54 -5.45 9.98 -2.98
CA LEU A 54 -4.86 9.90 -4.34
C LEU A 54 -3.40 9.42 -4.39
N GLY A 55 -2.96 8.64 -3.41
CA GLY A 55 -1.60 8.10 -3.39
C GLY A 55 -1.35 7.01 -2.37
N CYS A 56 -0.26 6.28 -2.58
CA CYS A 56 0.32 5.41 -1.58
C CYS A 56 1.39 6.16 -0.78
N PRO A 57 1.91 5.59 0.32
CA PRO A 57 2.94 6.25 1.11
C PRO A 57 4.22 6.63 0.33
N LEU A 58 4.62 5.82 -0.66
CA LEU A 58 5.75 6.17 -1.53
C LEU A 58 5.42 7.41 -2.38
N ARG A 59 4.23 7.44 -2.98
CA ARG A 59 3.77 8.60 -3.77
C ARG A 59 3.64 9.85 -2.90
N MET A 60 3.21 9.71 -1.65
CA MET A 60 3.13 10.82 -0.69
C MET A 60 4.50 11.48 -0.51
N ILE A 61 5.57 10.69 -0.32
CA ILE A 61 6.94 11.21 -0.20
C ILE A 61 7.37 11.93 -1.48
N LEU A 62 7.07 11.34 -2.65
CA LEU A 62 7.37 11.96 -3.95
C LEU A 62 6.58 13.26 -4.18
N ARG A 63 5.34 13.35 -3.68
CA ARG A 63 4.51 14.56 -3.70
C ARG A 63 5.10 15.66 -2.83
N ILE A 64 5.55 15.32 -1.61
CA ILE A 64 6.27 16.27 -0.74
C ILE A 64 7.53 16.78 -1.44
N ALA A 65 8.28 15.90 -2.09
CA ALA A 65 9.47 16.28 -2.86
C ALA A 65 9.15 17.15 -4.09
N GLY A 66 7.92 17.13 -4.59
CA GLY A 66 7.42 18.01 -5.66
C GLY A 66 6.94 19.38 -5.17
N GLY A 67 6.81 19.58 -3.85
CA GLY A 67 6.33 20.81 -3.23
C GLY A 67 4.85 20.80 -2.82
N ASP A 68 4.18 19.64 -2.88
CA ASP A 68 2.78 19.51 -2.46
C ASP A 68 2.65 19.54 -0.92
N LEU A 69 2.10 20.63 -0.40
CA LEU A 69 1.90 20.82 1.03
C LEU A 69 0.73 19.98 1.58
N ASN A 70 -0.22 19.54 0.75
CA ASN A 70 -1.30 18.64 1.18
C ASN A 70 -0.75 17.27 1.60
N ALA A 71 0.35 16.84 0.98
CA ALA A 71 1.00 15.58 1.32
C ALA A 71 1.62 15.59 2.74
N LEU A 72 1.86 16.77 3.34
CA LEU A 72 2.27 16.87 4.75
C LEU A 72 1.14 16.50 5.70
N LEU A 73 -0.10 16.89 5.39
CA LEU A 73 -1.28 16.45 6.16
C LEU A 73 -1.50 14.94 5.99
N GLY A 74 -1.27 14.43 4.77
CA GLY A 74 -1.21 12.99 4.51
C GLY A 74 -0.13 12.29 5.36
N LEU A 75 1.05 12.88 5.50
CA LEU A 75 2.14 12.32 6.30
C LEU A 75 1.79 12.28 7.79
N ALA A 76 1.21 13.37 8.32
CA ALA A 76 0.71 13.40 9.70
C ALA A 76 -0.38 12.33 9.93
N GLY A 77 -1.28 12.17 8.95
CA GLY A 77 -2.30 11.11 8.96
C GLY A 77 -1.68 9.71 8.94
N PHE A 78 -0.69 9.48 8.08
CA PHE A 78 0.00 8.20 7.99
C PHE A 78 0.70 7.83 9.29
N VAL A 79 1.43 8.79 9.90
CA VAL A 79 2.13 8.59 11.18
C VAL A 79 1.15 8.31 12.31
N SER A 80 0.05 9.05 12.41
CA SER A 80 -0.97 8.82 13.44
C SER A 80 -1.70 7.48 13.26
N GLY A 81 -2.00 7.08 12.02
CA GLY A 81 -2.53 5.74 11.73
C GLY A 81 -1.58 4.62 12.11
N ILE A 82 -0.28 4.78 11.82
CA ILE A 82 0.74 3.82 12.26
C ILE A 82 0.80 3.73 13.77
N TYR A 83 0.77 4.88 14.46
CA TYR A 83 0.77 4.92 15.93
C TYR A 83 -0.42 4.14 16.50
N VAL A 84 -1.64 4.36 15.99
CA VAL A 84 -2.83 3.59 16.40
C VAL A 84 -2.65 2.09 16.13
N GLY A 85 -2.15 1.72 14.96
CA GLY A 85 -1.86 0.32 14.63
C GLY A 85 -0.84 -0.32 15.58
N VAL A 86 0.21 0.43 15.96
CA VAL A 86 1.22 -0.01 16.93
C VAL A 86 0.61 -0.26 18.31
N LEU A 87 -0.33 0.56 18.75
CA LEU A 87 -1.02 0.33 20.02
C LEU A 87 -1.75 -1.02 20.04
N PHE A 88 -2.37 -1.42 18.91
CA PHE A 88 -3.02 -2.73 18.81
C PHE A 88 -2.02 -3.89 18.70
N LEU A 89 -0.90 -3.70 17.99
CA LEU A 89 0.19 -4.68 17.98
C LEU A 89 0.74 -4.94 19.38
N ASN A 90 0.94 -3.88 20.18
CA ASN A 90 1.41 -3.99 21.56
C ASN A 90 0.39 -4.67 22.49
N LYS A 91 -0.89 -4.71 22.10
CA LYS A 91 -1.97 -5.42 22.82
C LYS A 91 -2.21 -6.84 22.29
N GLY A 92 -1.22 -7.40 21.60
CA GLY A 92 -1.25 -8.78 21.11
C GLY A 92 -2.09 -8.99 19.85
N PHE A 93 -2.25 -7.98 18.99
CA PHE A 93 -2.90 -8.19 17.69
C PHE A 93 -2.14 -9.22 16.85
N SER A 94 -2.82 -10.27 16.40
CA SER A 94 -2.22 -11.29 15.53
C SER A 94 -3.24 -11.86 14.55
N LEU A 95 -2.86 -11.96 13.28
CA LEU A 95 -3.69 -12.57 12.23
C LEU A 95 -3.41 -14.07 12.04
N LYS A 96 -3.09 -14.77 13.14
CA LYS A 96 -2.64 -16.17 13.19
C LYS A 96 -1.28 -16.41 12.53
N ARG A 97 -0.71 -17.60 12.78
CA ARG A 97 0.61 -18.00 12.27
C ARG A 97 0.53 -18.30 10.77
N SER A 98 1.58 -17.89 10.05
CA SER A 98 1.82 -18.30 8.66
C SER A 98 2.63 -19.59 8.64
N TYR A 99 2.26 -20.52 7.77
CA TYR A 99 2.85 -21.86 7.64
C TYR A 99 3.67 -21.97 6.36
N ASN A 100 4.64 -22.89 6.34
CA ASN A 100 5.29 -23.24 5.07
C ASN A 100 4.29 -24.02 4.23
N ILE A 101 4.13 -23.61 2.98
CA ILE A 101 3.23 -24.22 2.01
C ILE A 101 4.04 -24.82 0.87
N SER A 102 3.36 -25.45 -0.10
CA SER A 102 4.02 -26.03 -1.26
C SER A 102 4.83 -24.96 -2.02
N LYS A 103 5.96 -25.36 -2.62
CA LYS A 103 6.79 -24.42 -3.37
C LYS A 103 6.02 -23.76 -4.51
N ILE A 104 5.14 -24.54 -5.17
CA ILE A 104 4.33 -24.12 -6.32
C ILE A 104 3.52 -22.86 -5.99
N GLU A 105 2.84 -22.81 -4.85
CA GLU A 105 2.03 -21.67 -4.42
C GLU A 105 2.80 -20.33 -4.42
N GLY A 106 4.08 -20.36 -4.04
CA GLY A 106 4.93 -19.16 -4.05
C GLY A 106 5.32 -18.70 -5.46
N TYR A 107 5.39 -19.61 -6.43
CA TYR A 107 5.80 -19.29 -7.82
C TYR A 107 4.62 -18.83 -8.69
N ILE A 108 3.37 -19.15 -8.31
CA ILE A 108 2.18 -18.78 -9.08
C ILE A 108 2.10 -17.27 -9.30
N PHE A 109 2.34 -16.46 -8.26
CA PHE A 109 2.17 -15.00 -8.39
C PHE A 109 3.22 -14.36 -9.32
N PRO A 110 4.54 -14.65 -9.21
CA PRO A 110 5.51 -14.23 -10.22
C PRO A 110 5.17 -14.74 -11.63
N ALA A 111 4.74 -16.01 -11.77
CA ALA A 111 4.37 -16.58 -13.07
C ALA A 111 3.17 -15.88 -13.70
N LEU A 112 2.15 -15.53 -12.91
CA LEU A 112 1.01 -14.72 -13.35
C LEU A 112 1.48 -13.37 -13.92
N ASN A 113 2.42 -12.70 -13.25
CA ASN A 113 2.97 -11.42 -13.72
C ASN A 113 3.72 -11.58 -15.06
N VAL A 114 4.45 -12.68 -15.26
CA VAL A 114 5.03 -13.00 -16.58
C VAL A 114 3.92 -13.20 -17.62
N GLY A 115 2.85 -13.91 -17.28
CA GLY A 115 1.68 -14.07 -18.17
C GLY A 115 1.04 -12.73 -18.55
N VAL A 116 0.87 -11.82 -17.59
CA VAL A 116 0.35 -10.47 -17.85
C VAL A 116 1.32 -9.64 -18.71
N LEU A 117 2.64 -9.81 -18.53
CA LEU A 117 3.65 -9.17 -19.38
C LEU A 117 3.58 -9.68 -20.83
N LEU A 118 3.37 -11.00 -21.02
CA LEU A 118 3.17 -11.58 -22.34
C LEU A 118 1.89 -11.07 -22.99
N LEU A 119 0.80 -10.93 -22.24
CA LEU A 119 -0.44 -10.30 -22.73
C LEU A 119 -0.22 -8.86 -23.15
N LEU A 120 0.59 -8.09 -22.41
CA LEU A 120 0.95 -6.72 -22.77
C LEU A 120 1.76 -6.65 -24.09
N LEU A 121 2.66 -7.61 -24.33
CA LEU A 121 3.49 -7.67 -25.54
C LEU A 121 2.69 -8.14 -26.77
N LEU A 122 1.77 -9.08 -26.58
CA LEU A 122 0.95 -9.64 -27.65
C LEU A 122 -0.25 -8.74 -28.00
N ALA A 123 -0.63 -7.82 -27.10
CA ALA A 123 -1.71 -6.85 -27.25
C ALA A 123 -2.96 -7.39 -27.98
N PRO A 124 -3.60 -8.47 -27.48
CA PRO A 124 -4.78 -9.03 -28.11
C PRO A 124 -5.95 -8.03 -28.07
N ALA A 125 -6.88 -8.16 -29.01
CA ALA A 125 -7.96 -7.20 -29.30
C ALA A 125 -8.91 -6.86 -28.12
N PHE A 126 -8.84 -7.57 -27.00
CA PHE A 126 -9.63 -7.30 -25.79
C PHE A 126 -8.92 -6.42 -24.75
N ILE A 127 -7.65 -6.05 -24.96
CA ILE A 127 -6.94 -5.09 -24.09
C ILE A 127 -7.21 -3.68 -24.61
N PHE A 128 -8.08 -2.96 -23.92
CA PHE A 128 -8.33 -1.56 -24.17
C PHE A 128 -7.25 -0.71 -23.50
N PHE A 129 -6.60 0.15 -24.27
CA PHE A 129 -5.67 1.16 -23.77
C PHE A 129 -6.35 2.52 -23.76
N SER A 130 -6.29 3.24 -22.64
CA SER A 130 -6.83 4.60 -22.56
C SER A 130 -6.06 5.53 -23.50
N GLU A 131 -6.77 6.20 -24.42
CA GLU A 131 -6.21 7.24 -25.29
C GLU A 131 -6.02 8.58 -24.56
N LYS A 132 -6.77 8.83 -23.47
CA LYS A 132 -6.74 10.07 -22.69
C LYS A 132 -6.69 9.81 -21.18
N GLY A 133 -5.96 10.65 -20.45
CA GLY A 133 -5.86 10.61 -18.98
C GLY A 133 -4.51 10.10 -18.46
N PRO A 134 -4.34 9.93 -17.13
CA PRO A 134 -3.08 9.48 -16.53
C PRO A 134 -2.66 8.05 -16.92
N GLY A 135 -3.52 7.30 -17.63
CA GLY A 135 -3.19 6.02 -18.26
C GLY A 135 -2.43 6.14 -19.59
N SER A 136 -2.56 7.26 -20.32
CA SER A 136 -1.87 7.48 -21.60
C SER A 136 -0.50 8.16 -21.45
N MET A 137 -0.21 8.75 -20.29
CA MET A 137 1.09 9.31 -19.93
C MET A 137 2.02 8.20 -19.39
N HIS A 138 2.51 7.34 -20.27
CA HIS A 138 3.43 6.26 -19.91
C HIS A 138 4.82 6.46 -20.52
N ALA A 139 5.85 6.07 -19.77
CA ALA A 139 7.20 5.97 -20.32
C ALA A 139 7.28 4.78 -21.31
N PRO A 140 8.30 4.74 -22.19
CA PRO A 140 8.49 3.61 -23.10
C PRO A 140 8.56 2.29 -22.32
N LEU A 141 7.87 1.26 -22.82
CA LEU A 141 7.70 -0.04 -22.18
C LEU A 141 8.98 -0.60 -21.54
N TRP A 142 10.08 -0.57 -22.28
CA TRP A 142 11.37 -1.11 -21.84
C TRP A 142 12.01 -0.31 -20.71
N LEU A 143 11.88 1.01 -20.72
CA LEU A 143 12.39 1.88 -19.65
C LEU A 143 11.59 1.67 -18.36
N SER A 144 10.27 1.59 -18.48
CA SER A 144 9.38 1.29 -17.35
C SER A 144 9.64 -0.10 -16.75
N LEU A 145 9.84 -1.11 -17.59
CA LEU A 145 10.14 -2.47 -17.14
C LEU A 145 11.54 -2.54 -16.49
N ALA A 146 12.56 -1.94 -17.09
CA ALA A 146 13.91 -1.89 -16.54
C ALA A 146 13.94 -1.13 -15.20
N GLY A 147 13.29 0.03 -15.14
CA GLY A 147 13.14 0.80 -13.91
C GLY A 147 12.42 0.01 -12.82
N GLY A 148 11.31 -0.66 -13.16
CA GLY A 148 10.60 -1.56 -12.27
C GLY A 148 11.48 -2.70 -11.75
N LEU A 149 12.23 -3.38 -12.62
CA LEU A 149 13.15 -4.47 -12.24
C LEU A 149 14.20 -3.99 -11.23
N ILE A 150 14.82 -2.84 -11.49
CA ILE A 150 15.85 -2.28 -10.61
C ILE A 150 15.25 -1.87 -9.27
N VAL A 151 14.15 -1.09 -9.28
CA VAL A 151 13.49 -0.62 -8.06
C VAL A 151 12.94 -1.80 -7.24
N GLY A 152 12.40 -2.83 -7.91
CA GLY A 152 11.90 -4.04 -7.27
C GLY A 152 13.00 -4.82 -6.56
N ALA A 153 14.14 -5.03 -7.24
CA ALA A 153 15.31 -5.67 -6.67
C ALA A 153 15.87 -4.88 -5.47
N LEU A 154 15.96 -3.55 -5.59
CA LEU A 154 16.42 -2.69 -4.49
C LEU A 154 15.43 -2.68 -3.32
N ALA A 155 14.12 -2.64 -3.58
CA ALA A 155 13.08 -2.64 -2.55
C ALA A 155 13.05 -3.97 -1.79
N GLN A 156 13.32 -5.09 -2.47
CA GLN A 156 13.52 -6.40 -1.84
C GLN A 156 14.77 -6.35 -0.93
N LYS A 157 15.93 -5.94 -1.49
CA LYS A 157 17.22 -5.93 -0.77
C LYS A 157 17.17 -5.11 0.51
N THR A 158 16.59 -3.91 0.42
CA THR A 158 16.52 -2.93 1.51
C THR A 158 15.34 -3.18 2.45
N ARG A 159 14.47 -4.17 2.13
CA ARG A 159 13.22 -4.45 2.85
C ARG A 159 12.37 -3.20 3.03
N MET A 160 12.36 -2.35 2.00
CA MET A 160 11.80 -1.00 2.07
C MET A 160 10.31 -1.04 2.41
N CYS A 161 9.95 -0.42 3.53
CA CYS A 161 8.56 -0.31 3.98
C CYS A 161 8.35 1.02 4.70
N THR A 162 7.56 1.92 4.10
CA THR A 162 7.24 3.25 4.67
C THR A 162 6.58 3.14 6.03
N ALA A 163 5.68 2.16 6.18
CA ALA A 163 5.05 1.87 7.45
C ALA A 163 6.06 1.28 8.46
N GLY A 164 6.96 0.42 8.00
CA GLY A 164 8.00 -0.21 8.81
C GLY A 164 8.95 0.81 9.41
N GLY A 165 9.44 1.78 8.63
CA GLY A 165 10.35 2.81 9.14
C GLY A 165 9.77 3.65 10.27
N THR A 166 8.52 4.10 10.15
CA THR A 166 7.85 4.85 11.22
C THR A 166 7.50 3.95 12.40
N ARG A 167 7.04 2.72 12.15
CA ARG A 167 6.71 1.74 13.18
C ARG A 167 7.92 1.37 14.03
N ASP A 168 9.05 1.08 13.38
CA ASP A 168 10.27 0.62 14.02
C ASP A 168 10.96 1.77 14.77
N LEU A 169 10.81 3.02 14.30
CA LEU A 169 11.17 4.22 15.06
C LEU A 169 10.34 4.34 16.35
N ILE A 170 9.02 4.12 16.29
CA ILE A 170 8.12 4.24 17.45
C ILE A 170 8.37 3.12 18.47
N LEU A 171 8.55 1.87 18.00
CA LEU A 171 8.69 0.70 18.86
C LEU A 171 10.11 0.47 19.36
N PHE A 172 11.10 0.58 18.49
CA PHE A 172 12.48 0.17 18.74
C PHE A 172 13.49 1.32 18.64
N LYS A 173 13.04 2.53 18.29
CA LYS A 173 13.89 3.71 18.02
C LYS A 173 14.93 3.47 16.92
N ASP A 174 14.65 2.53 16.00
CA ASP A 174 15.50 2.25 14.85
C ASP A 174 15.19 3.20 13.69
N THR A 175 16.21 3.91 13.21
CA THR A 175 16.11 4.91 12.13
C THR A 175 16.59 4.38 10.78
N TYR A 176 17.06 3.13 10.68
CA TYR A 176 17.65 2.58 9.45
C TYR A 176 16.68 2.68 8.27
N LEU A 177 15.45 2.16 8.41
CA LEU A 177 14.44 2.25 7.35
C LEU A 177 13.98 3.70 7.10
N LEU A 178 13.97 4.55 8.13
CA LEU A 178 13.64 5.97 8.00
C LEU A 178 14.66 6.72 7.14
N SER A 179 15.96 6.38 7.28
CA SER A 179 17.02 6.96 6.47
C SER A 179 16.85 6.70 4.97
N GLY A 180 16.31 5.53 4.60
CA GLY A 180 15.94 5.22 3.21
C GLY A 180 14.85 6.13 2.66
N PHE A 181 13.84 6.50 3.47
CA PHE A 181 12.80 7.44 3.05
C PHE A 181 13.33 8.86 2.91
N ILE A 182 14.19 9.29 3.83
CA ILE A 182 14.85 10.60 3.75
C ILE A 182 15.71 10.67 2.49
N ALA A 183 16.48 9.61 2.17
CA ALA A 183 17.26 9.55 0.94
C ALA A 183 16.37 9.73 -0.30
N ILE A 184 15.26 8.99 -0.40
CA ILE A 184 14.33 9.12 -1.53
C ILE A 184 13.75 10.54 -1.63
N LEU A 185 13.37 11.13 -0.51
CA LEU A 185 12.87 12.51 -0.47
C LEU A 185 13.91 13.50 -0.97
N VAL A 186 15.15 13.40 -0.49
CA VAL A 186 16.26 14.30 -0.89
C VAL A 186 16.59 14.14 -2.37
N PHE A 187 16.76 12.91 -2.87
CA PHE A 187 17.05 12.68 -4.29
C PHE A 187 15.91 13.10 -5.20
N ALA A 188 14.65 12.83 -4.82
CA ALA A 188 13.49 13.27 -5.58
C ALA A 188 13.36 14.80 -5.58
N LEU A 189 13.66 15.46 -4.45
CA LEU A 189 13.64 16.92 -4.35
C LEU A 189 14.71 17.53 -5.25
N LEU A 190 15.96 17.05 -5.17
CA LEU A 190 17.06 17.49 -6.04
C LEU A 190 16.72 17.28 -7.52
N GLY A 191 16.10 16.14 -7.86
CA GLY A 191 15.60 15.89 -9.22
C GLY A 191 14.55 16.91 -9.65
N ASN A 192 13.53 17.16 -8.81
CA ASN A 192 12.48 18.15 -9.12
C ASN A 192 13.04 19.58 -9.26
N LEU A 193 14.06 19.95 -8.46
CA LEU A 193 14.74 21.22 -8.60
C LEU A 193 15.54 21.29 -9.91
N ALA A 194 16.31 20.24 -10.23
CA ALA A 194 17.13 20.19 -11.44
C ALA A 194 16.30 20.24 -12.73
N PHE A 195 15.13 19.60 -12.74
CA PHE A 195 14.21 19.59 -13.89
C PHE A 195 13.17 20.73 -13.86
N GLY A 196 13.16 21.59 -12.83
CA GLY A 196 12.21 22.70 -12.71
C GLY A 196 10.75 22.29 -12.42
N PHE A 197 10.52 21.06 -11.94
CA PHE A 197 9.20 20.55 -11.58
C PHE A 197 8.77 20.90 -10.15
N PHE A 198 9.65 21.46 -9.34
CA PHE A 198 9.33 21.85 -7.97
C PHE A 198 8.38 23.06 -7.94
N LYS A 199 7.16 22.84 -7.44
CA LYS A 199 6.16 23.89 -7.25
C LYS A 199 5.61 23.78 -5.84
N ILE A 200 5.90 24.77 -5.00
CA ILE A 200 5.37 24.79 -3.65
C ILE A 200 3.93 25.33 -3.66
N GLY A 201 3.00 24.62 -3.04
CA GLY A 201 1.62 25.09 -2.95
C GLY A 201 0.62 24.03 -2.53
N PHE A 202 -0.59 24.49 -2.21
CA PHE A 202 -1.73 23.63 -1.88
C PHE A 202 -2.64 23.36 -3.10
N ALA A 203 -2.74 24.30 -4.04
CA ALA A 203 -3.60 24.18 -5.23
C ALA A 203 -2.78 23.71 -6.45
N ASP A 204 -3.49 23.13 -7.43
CA ASP A 204 -2.95 22.72 -8.75
C ASP A 204 -1.75 21.77 -8.69
N GLN A 205 -1.66 20.98 -7.62
CA GLN A 205 -0.66 19.94 -7.47
C GLN A 205 -1.06 18.67 -8.24
N PRO A 206 -0.12 17.97 -8.92
CA PRO A 206 -0.43 16.77 -9.68
C PRO A 206 -1.02 15.66 -8.81
N VAL A 207 -2.19 15.15 -9.19
CA VAL A 207 -2.84 14.00 -8.54
C VAL A 207 -3.06 14.26 -7.03
N ALA A 208 -3.50 15.47 -6.71
CA ALA A 208 -3.76 15.95 -5.36
C ALA A 208 -5.09 16.72 -5.29
N HIS A 209 -5.67 16.79 -4.10
CA HIS A 209 -6.76 17.70 -3.78
C HIS A 209 -6.43 18.48 -2.50
N THR A 210 -7.08 19.62 -2.34
CA THR A 210 -6.84 20.58 -1.24
C THR A 210 -7.53 20.20 0.07
N ASP A 211 -8.43 19.21 0.05
CA ASP A 211 -9.16 18.80 1.26
C ASP A 211 -8.24 18.09 2.28
N GLY A 212 -7.67 18.89 3.18
CA GLY A 212 -6.69 18.47 4.17
C GLY A 212 -7.19 17.42 5.17
N LEU A 213 -8.47 17.50 5.56
CA LEU A 213 -9.05 16.55 6.51
C LEU A 213 -9.08 15.14 5.92
N TRP A 214 -9.53 15.01 4.67
CA TRP A 214 -9.60 13.71 4.02
C TRP A 214 -8.25 13.21 3.55
N ASN A 215 -7.30 14.10 3.24
CA ASN A 215 -5.91 13.71 3.04
C ASN A 215 -5.33 13.07 4.32
N PHE A 216 -5.58 13.67 5.48
CA PHE A 216 -5.19 13.13 6.78
C PHE A 216 -5.89 11.79 7.05
N LEU A 217 -7.23 11.75 7.04
CA LEU A 217 -8.00 10.54 7.37
C LEU A 217 -7.75 9.37 6.41
N GLY A 218 -7.63 9.64 5.11
CA GLY A 218 -7.28 8.61 4.12
C GLY A 218 -5.95 7.95 4.45
N MET A 219 -4.94 8.75 4.84
CA MET A 219 -3.64 8.21 5.22
C MET A 219 -3.60 7.59 6.62
N VAL A 220 -4.48 7.98 7.55
CA VAL A 220 -4.69 7.25 8.81
C VAL A 220 -5.14 5.81 8.52
N LEU A 221 -6.13 5.63 7.63
CA LEU A 221 -6.60 4.29 7.22
C LEU A 221 -5.45 3.46 6.62
N VAL A 222 -4.67 4.05 5.72
CA VAL A 222 -3.52 3.37 5.09
C VAL A 222 -2.46 2.99 6.12
N GLY A 223 -2.11 3.91 7.03
CA GLY A 223 -1.12 3.70 8.07
C GLY A 223 -1.52 2.59 9.03
N TRP A 224 -2.76 2.64 9.52
CA TRP A 224 -3.29 1.62 10.42
C TRP A 224 -3.36 0.25 9.74
N ALA A 225 -3.97 0.14 8.56
CA ALA A 225 -4.06 -1.12 7.83
C ALA A 225 -2.67 -1.69 7.48
N ALA A 226 -1.72 -0.85 7.07
CA ALA A 226 -0.36 -1.29 6.74
C ALA A 226 0.36 -1.90 7.94
N VAL A 227 0.14 -1.39 9.15
CA VAL A 227 0.72 -1.96 10.38
C VAL A 227 0.11 -3.32 10.69
N LEU A 228 -1.22 -3.47 10.61
CA LEU A 228 -1.92 -4.74 10.86
C LEU A 228 -1.52 -5.82 9.84
N LEU A 229 -1.33 -5.43 8.58
CA LEU A 229 -0.93 -6.30 7.49
C LEU A 229 0.58 -6.61 7.48
N GLY A 230 1.38 -5.89 8.27
CA GLY A 230 2.84 -6.04 8.29
C GLY A 230 3.56 -5.45 7.06
N GLY A 231 2.94 -4.52 6.34
CA GLY A 231 3.54 -3.87 5.17
C GLY A 231 2.57 -2.92 4.45
N CYS A 232 3.12 -1.83 3.90
CA CYS A 232 2.39 -0.92 3.01
C CYS A 232 2.19 -1.53 1.61
N PRO A 233 1.41 -0.91 0.70
CA PRO A 233 1.09 -1.50 -0.61
C PRO A 233 2.32 -1.98 -1.41
N LEU A 234 3.39 -1.18 -1.45
CA LEU A 234 4.64 -1.59 -2.09
C LEU A 234 5.25 -2.82 -1.39
N ARG A 235 5.35 -2.81 -0.06
CA ARG A 235 5.93 -3.94 0.67
C ARG A 235 5.11 -5.21 0.50
N GLN A 236 3.78 -5.13 0.45
CA GLN A 236 2.92 -6.30 0.17
C GLN A 236 3.19 -6.86 -1.23
N LEU A 237 3.41 -5.99 -2.23
CA LEU A 237 3.78 -6.40 -3.58
C LEU A 237 5.15 -7.10 -3.61
N ILE A 238 6.15 -6.55 -2.92
CA ILE A 238 7.48 -7.16 -2.84
C ILE A 238 7.44 -8.50 -2.08
N LEU A 239 6.71 -8.57 -0.95
CA LEU A 239 6.52 -9.82 -0.19
C LEU A 239 5.80 -10.90 -1.01
N SER A 240 4.83 -10.51 -1.83
CA SER A 240 4.15 -11.45 -2.74
C SER A 240 5.11 -12.04 -3.78
N ALA A 241 6.13 -11.29 -4.20
CA ALA A 241 7.20 -11.77 -5.07
C ALA A 241 8.23 -12.65 -4.33
N GLU A 242 8.40 -12.49 -3.02
CA GLU A 242 9.29 -13.32 -2.17
C GLU A 242 8.69 -14.71 -1.84
N GLY A 243 7.45 -14.98 -2.27
CA GLY A 243 6.73 -16.24 -2.02
C GLY A 243 5.74 -16.19 -0.86
N ASN A 244 5.43 -15.00 -0.32
CA ASN A 244 4.42 -14.85 0.72
C ASN A 244 3.01 -14.75 0.13
N THR A 245 2.25 -15.84 0.20
CA THR A 245 0.87 -15.89 -0.30
C THR A 245 -0.13 -15.10 0.55
N ASP A 246 0.15 -14.86 1.84
CA ASP A 246 -0.67 -13.95 2.65
C ASP A 246 -0.61 -12.51 2.10
N SER A 247 0.56 -12.12 1.60
CA SER A 247 0.75 -10.85 0.89
C SER A 247 0.13 -10.87 -0.51
N VAL A 248 0.13 -12.00 -1.22
CA VAL A 248 -0.63 -12.15 -2.48
C VAL A 248 -2.10 -11.86 -2.26
N ILE A 249 -2.71 -12.45 -1.22
CA ILE A 249 -4.13 -12.21 -0.89
C ILE A 249 -4.39 -10.74 -0.56
N THR A 250 -3.46 -10.09 0.13
CA THR A 250 -3.53 -8.64 0.40
C THR A 250 -3.45 -7.82 -0.90
N VAL A 251 -2.57 -8.20 -1.83
CA VAL A 251 -2.48 -7.58 -3.16
C VAL A 251 -3.76 -7.78 -3.97
N MET A 252 -4.38 -8.96 -3.91
CA MET A 252 -5.70 -9.17 -4.51
C MET A 252 -6.76 -8.26 -3.89
N GLY A 253 -6.71 -8.06 -2.57
CA GLY A 253 -7.56 -7.08 -1.87
C GLY A 253 -7.31 -5.65 -2.34
N LEU A 254 -6.05 -5.26 -2.54
CA LEU A 254 -5.69 -3.95 -3.10
C LEU A 254 -6.26 -3.77 -4.52
N LEU A 255 -6.17 -4.78 -5.38
CA LEU A 255 -6.72 -4.75 -6.74
C LEU A 255 -8.25 -4.61 -6.73
N VAL A 256 -8.93 -5.42 -5.93
CA VAL A 256 -10.40 -5.36 -5.79
C VAL A 256 -10.82 -4.03 -5.17
N GLY A 257 -10.12 -3.53 -4.16
CA GLY A 257 -10.40 -2.23 -3.56
C GLY A 257 -10.25 -1.08 -4.55
N ALA A 258 -9.28 -1.15 -5.47
CA ALA A 258 -9.13 -0.17 -6.54
C ALA A 258 -10.30 -0.24 -7.52
N ALA A 259 -10.70 -1.45 -7.91
CA ALA A 259 -11.86 -1.66 -8.77
C ALA A 259 -13.14 -1.10 -8.11
N LEU A 260 -13.39 -1.41 -6.83
CA LEU A 260 -14.54 -0.87 -6.10
C LEU A 260 -14.50 0.66 -6.05
N ALA A 261 -13.35 1.24 -5.71
CA ALA A 261 -13.24 2.68 -5.58
C ALA A 261 -13.47 3.44 -6.89
N HIS A 262 -13.03 2.90 -8.02
CA HIS A 262 -13.26 3.52 -9.33
C HIS A 262 -14.66 3.24 -9.90
N ASN A 263 -15.27 2.08 -9.64
CA ASN A 263 -16.60 1.75 -10.16
C ASN A 263 -17.75 2.38 -9.34
N PHE A 264 -17.59 2.48 -8.02
CA PHE A 264 -18.60 3.08 -7.12
C PHE A 264 -18.35 4.56 -6.82
N GLY A 265 -17.36 5.19 -7.47
CA GLY A 265 -17.04 6.60 -7.31
C GLY A 265 -16.53 6.96 -5.91
N LEU A 266 -15.80 6.06 -5.24
CA LEU A 266 -15.19 6.29 -3.93
C LEU A 266 -13.85 7.02 -4.03
N ALA A 267 -13.16 6.90 -5.17
CA ALA A 267 -11.87 7.53 -5.39
C ALA A 267 -12.02 9.06 -5.48
N SER A 268 -11.12 9.79 -4.83
CA SER A 268 -11.06 11.24 -4.94
C SER A 268 -10.58 11.69 -6.32
N SER A 269 -10.69 12.98 -6.60
CA SER A 269 -10.13 13.61 -7.81
C SER A 269 -9.53 14.98 -7.45
N ALA A 270 -8.95 15.68 -8.42
CA ALA A 270 -8.44 17.04 -8.19
C ALA A 270 -9.54 18.01 -7.71
N ALA A 271 -10.80 17.75 -8.04
CA ALA A 271 -11.95 18.53 -7.56
C ALA A 271 -12.27 18.31 -6.07
N GLY A 272 -11.67 17.31 -5.41
CA GLY A 272 -11.90 16.97 -4.02
C GLY A 272 -12.39 15.53 -3.80
N VAL A 273 -12.81 15.27 -2.56
CA VAL A 273 -13.26 13.95 -2.11
C VAL A 273 -14.75 13.78 -2.36
N THR A 274 -15.11 12.66 -2.98
CA THR A 274 -16.51 12.34 -3.28
C THR A 274 -17.30 12.02 -2.02
N SER A 275 -18.60 12.32 -2.00
CA SER A 275 -19.48 11.99 -0.86
C SER A 275 -19.47 10.50 -0.52
N ASN A 276 -19.43 9.64 -1.54
CA ASN A 276 -19.33 8.18 -1.35
C ASN A 276 -17.98 7.78 -0.73
N GLY A 277 -16.89 8.44 -1.13
CA GLY A 277 -15.56 8.24 -0.54
C GLY A 277 -15.53 8.56 0.95
N LYS A 278 -16.22 9.65 1.36
CA LYS A 278 -16.37 10.03 2.78
C LYS A 278 -17.07 8.96 3.60
N ILE A 279 -18.19 8.45 3.11
CA ILE A 279 -18.97 7.38 3.76
C ILE A 279 -18.14 6.08 3.83
N ALA A 280 -17.48 5.72 2.72
CA ALA A 280 -16.63 4.52 2.67
C ALA A 280 -15.49 4.58 3.69
N ALA A 281 -14.83 5.74 3.86
CA ALA A 281 -13.81 5.90 4.88
C ALA A 281 -14.34 5.67 6.29
N LEU A 282 -15.52 6.20 6.64
CA LEU A 282 -16.12 5.99 7.96
C LEU A 282 -16.40 4.50 8.22
N ILE A 283 -16.96 3.79 7.24
CA ILE A 283 -17.18 2.34 7.32
C ILE A 283 -15.85 1.60 7.51
N CYS A 284 -14.82 2.00 6.76
CA CYS A 284 -13.48 1.44 6.87
C CYS A 284 -12.86 1.65 8.27
N PHE A 285 -13.06 2.82 8.88
CA PHE A 285 -12.60 3.09 10.25
C PHE A 285 -13.28 2.18 11.27
N VAL A 286 -14.60 2.04 11.19
CA VAL A 286 -15.36 1.14 12.07
C VAL A 286 -14.88 -0.29 11.91
N PHE A 287 -14.73 -0.75 10.66
CA PHE A 287 -14.23 -2.08 10.35
C PHE A 287 -12.81 -2.32 10.89
N LEU A 288 -11.87 -1.38 10.68
CA LEU A 288 -10.52 -1.49 11.23
C LEU A 288 -10.51 -1.54 12.76
N GLY A 289 -11.34 -0.71 13.40
CA GLY A 289 -11.50 -0.70 14.85
C GLY A 289 -11.97 -2.07 15.37
N LEU A 290 -13.01 -2.64 14.76
CA LEU A 290 -13.56 -3.95 15.12
C LEU A 290 -12.55 -5.07 14.91
N VAL A 291 -11.92 -5.14 13.72
CA VAL A 291 -10.93 -6.18 13.41
C VAL A 291 -9.73 -6.08 14.35
N SER A 292 -9.25 -4.86 14.63
CA SER A 292 -8.14 -4.63 15.55
C SER A 292 -8.50 -5.07 16.97
N TYR A 293 -9.68 -4.69 17.46
CA TYR A 293 -10.13 -5.05 18.80
C TYR A 293 -10.32 -6.57 18.96
N LEU A 294 -11.03 -7.21 18.03
CA LEU A 294 -11.39 -8.64 18.12
C LEU A 294 -10.19 -9.58 17.95
N ASN A 295 -9.14 -9.15 17.26
CA ASN A 295 -7.92 -9.94 17.07
C ASN A 295 -6.79 -9.57 18.05
N SER A 296 -7.03 -8.65 19.01
CA SER A 296 -6.10 -8.32 20.09
C SER A 296 -6.42 -9.13 21.34
N GLU A 297 -5.54 -10.10 21.67
CA GLU A 297 -5.76 -11.02 22.80
C GLU A 297 -5.96 -10.31 24.15
N ASP A 298 -5.18 -9.25 24.43
CA ASP A 298 -5.22 -8.57 25.73
C ASP A 298 -6.51 -7.77 25.94
N LEU A 299 -7.09 -7.26 24.84
CA LEU A 299 -8.33 -6.49 24.88
C LEU A 299 -9.54 -7.40 25.08
N VAL A 300 -9.58 -8.52 24.35
CA VAL A 300 -10.66 -9.50 24.47
C VAL A 300 -10.65 -10.16 25.85
N LYS A 301 -9.47 -10.52 26.38
CA LYS A 301 -9.36 -11.06 27.74
C LYS A 301 -9.87 -10.09 28.81
N LYS A 302 -9.51 -8.80 28.73
CA LYS A 302 -10.00 -7.78 29.67
C LYS A 302 -11.51 -7.56 29.57
N GLY A 303 -12.05 -7.51 28.34
CA GLY A 303 -13.49 -7.35 28.10
C GLY A 303 -14.32 -8.52 28.64
N ASN A 304 -13.84 -9.75 28.43
CA ASN A 304 -14.51 -10.95 28.95
C ASN A 304 -14.49 -10.95 30.49
N VAL A 305 -13.36 -10.64 31.12
CA VAL A 305 -13.27 -10.56 32.59
C VAL A 305 -14.17 -9.47 33.18
N SER A 306 -14.33 -8.32 32.52
CA SER A 306 -15.27 -7.28 32.98
C SER A 306 -16.73 -7.68 32.85
N LEU A 307 -17.10 -8.40 31.78
CA LEU A 307 -18.46 -8.90 31.58
C LEU A 307 -18.82 -9.99 32.60
N THR A 308 -17.88 -10.87 32.95
CA THR A 308 -18.11 -11.88 34.00
C THR A 308 -18.32 -11.24 35.38
N LYS A 309 -17.65 -10.11 35.67
CA LYS A 309 -17.86 -9.38 36.92
C LYS A 309 -19.20 -8.64 36.94
N ALA A 310 -19.58 -8.00 35.84
CA ALA A 310 -20.86 -7.28 35.74
C ALA A 310 -22.09 -8.21 35.75
N ASN A 311 -21.93 -9.47 35.32
CA ASN A 311 -23.00 -10.48 35.42
C ASN A 311 -23.03 -11.22 36.78
N ALA A 312 -22.05 -10.96 37.65
CA ALA A 312 -21.93 -11.57 38.98
C ALA A 312 -22.36 -10.62 40.12
N GLU A 313 -22.62 -9.35 39.80
CA GLU A 313 -23.30 -8.35 40.64
C GLU A 313 -24.80 -8.29 40.30
#